data_AF-A0A132AM45-F1
#
_entry.id   AF-A0A132AM45-F1
#
_cell.length_a   1.000
_cell.length_b   1.000
_cell.length_c   1.000
_cell.angle_alpha   90.00
_cell.angle_beta   90.00
_cell.angle_gamma   90.00
#
_symmetry.space_group_name_H-M   'P 1'
#
loop_
_entity.id
_entity.type
_entity.pdbx_description
1 polymer ?
#
loop_
_entity_poly.entity_id
_entity_poly.type
_entity_poly.pdbx_seq_one_letter_code
_entity_poly.pdbx_strand_id
1 'polypeptide(L)'
;MLMRLKQPGKIFDVLVIGGGATGCGVALDSTTRGLSTALIELNDFSSGTSSRSTKLIHGGVRYLQKAIFNLDYDQYRMVREA
;
A
#
# COMPACT_ATOMS: atom_id res chain seq x y z
N MET A 1 -8.28 11.86 11.93
CA MET A 1 -6.89 12.10 11.50
C MET A 1 -6.62 13.57 11.17
N LEU A 2 -7.46 14.24 10.35
CA LEU A 2 -7.35 15.67 10.00
C LEU A 2 -7.17 16.66 11.17
N MET A 3 -7.73 16.37 12.35
CA MET A 3 -7.59 17.25 13.53
C MET A 3 -6.17 17.33 14.10
N ARG A 4 -5.30 16.33 13.88
CA ARG A 4 -3.90 16.34 14.36
C ARG A 4 -2.95 17.10 13.43
N LEU A 5 -3.30 17.27 12.16
CA LEU A 5 -2.47 18.00 11.17
C LEU A 5 -2.51 19.52 11.36
N LYS A 6 -3.56 20.05 11.99
CA LYS A 6 -3.76 21.49 12.16
C LYS A 6 -3.04 22.10 13.37
N GLN A 7 -2.18 21.35 14.05
CA GLN A 7 -1.38 21.90 15.16
C GLN A 7 -0.17 22.66 14.58
N PRO A 8 -0.15 24.00 14.61
CA PRO A 8 0.99 24.77 14.14
C PRO A 8 2.23 24.41 14.97
N GLY A 9 3.37 24.23 14.31
CA GLY A 9 4.64 23.88 14.94
C GLY A 9 4.83 22.39 15.27
N LYS A 10 3.84 21.52 14.96
CA LYS A 10 4.01 20.07 15.11
C LYS A 10 4.86 19.50 13.98
N ILE A 11 6.01 18.93 14.35
CA ILE A 11 6.87 18.17 13.45
C ILE A 11 6.38 16.72 13.45
N PHE A 12 6.26 16.12 12.26
CA PHE A 12 6.00 14.70 12.07
C PHE A 12 7.30 14.03 11.63
N ASP A 13 7.56 12.83 12.16
CA ASP A 13 8.70 12.01 11.76
C ASP A 13 8.51 11.44 10.34
N VAL A 14 7.26 11.13 9.98
CA VAL A 14 6.91 10.55 8.68
C VAL A 14 5.68 11.24 8.09
N LEU A 15 5.78 11.64 6.82
CA LEU A 15 4.66 12.08 6.00
C LEU A 15 4.42 11.09 4.87
N VAL A 16 3.26 10.45 4.86
CA VAL A 16 2.80 9.56 3.79
C VAL A 16 1.89 10.32 2.84
N ILE A 17 2.18 10.24 1.54
CA ILE A 17 1.38 10.86 0.48
C ILE A 17 0.64 9.74 -0.27
N GLY A 18 -0.69 9.79 -0.22
CA GLY A 18 -1.59 8.81 -0.82
C GLY A 18 -2.21 7.87 0.23
N GLY A 19 -3.54 7.83 0.29
CA GLY A 19 -4.36 7.02 1.17
C GLY A 19 -4.90 5.74 0.53
N GLY A 20 -4.18 5.18 -0.44
CA GLY A 20 -4.43 3.83 -0.96
C GLY A 20 -3.95 2.73 -0.02
N ALA A 21 -4.14 1.46 -0.39
CA ALA A 21 -3.76 0.30 0.43
C ALA A 21 -2.29 0.35 0.90
N THR A 22 -1.37 0.66 -0.01
CA THR A 22 0.07 0.79 0.30
C THR A 22 0.34 1.92 1.30
N GLY A 23 -0.18 3.12 1.05
CA GLY A 23 0.06 4.27 1.92
C GLY A 23 -0.54 4.08 3.31
N CYS A 24 -1.74 3.51 3.41
CA CYS A 24 -2.34 3.14 4.70
C CYS A 24 -1.50 2.08 5.44
N GLY A 25 -0.95 1.09 4.74
CA GLY A 25 -0.05 0.08 5.32
C GLY A 25 1.24 0.71 5.87
N VAL A 26 1.86 1.61 5.11
CA VAL A 26 3.06 2.35 5.56
C VAL A 26 2.75 3.23 6.75
N ALA A 27 1.63 3.95 6.75
CA ALA A 27 1.23 4.79 7.86
C ALA A 27 0.97 3.98 9.14
N LEU A 28 0.37 2.79 8.99
CA LEU A 28 0.17 1.85 10.10
C LEU A 28 1.51 1.36 10.65
N ASP A 29 2.40 0.84 9.81
CA ASP A 29 3.72 0.34 10.24
C ASP A 29 4.56 1.43 10.92
N SER A 30 4.57 2.65 10.35
CA SER A 30 5.25 3.79 10.95
C SER A 30 4.67 4.14 12.34
N THR A 31 3.35 4.15 12.46
CA THR A 31 2.67 4.46 13.73
C THR A 31 2.90 3.37 14.78
N THR A 32 2.86 2.09 14.41
CA THR A 32 3.08 0.97 15.36
C THR A 32 4.52 0.90 15.86
N ARG A 33 5.48 1.46 15.10
CA ARG A 33 6.88 1.68 15.54
C ARG A 33 7.06 2.91 16.43
N GLY A 34 5.99 3.64 16.75
CA GLY A 34 6.00 4.79 17.64
C GLY A 34 6.35 6.13 16.97
N LEU A 35 6.44 6.18 15.64
CA LEU A 35 6.75 7.40 14.91
C LEU A 35 5.52 8.31 14.78
N SER A 36 5.72 9.61 14.96
CA SER A 36 4.69 10.61 14.70
C SER A 36 4.41 10.70 13.20
N THR A 37 3.32 10.08 12.77
CA THR A 37 3.02 9.88 11.34
C THR A 37 1.83 10.73 10.89
N ALA A 38 2.01 11.42 9.77
CA ALA A 38 0.96 12.09 9.01
C ALA A 38 0.70 11.32 7.71
N LEU A 39 -0.57 11.25 7.29
CA LEU A 39 -0.95 10.76 5.97
C LEU A 39 -1.92 11.76 5.35
N ILE A 40 -1.67 12.10 4.09
CA ILE A 40 -2.54 12.95 3.28
C ILE A 40 -3.03 12.20 2.04
N GLU A 41 -4.30 12.39 1.71
CA GLU A 41 -4.94 11.90 0.50
C GLU A 41 -5.68 13.08 -0.13
N LEU A 42 -5.62 13.20 -1.45
CA LEU A 42 -6.25 14.28 -2.20
C LEU A 42 -7.78 14.13 -2.21
N ASN A 43 -8.25 12.90 -2.36
CA ASN A 43 -9.67 12.56 -2.43
C ASN A 43 -10.13 11.84 -1.14
N ASP A 44 -10.85 10.73 -1.28
CA ASP A 44 -11.19 9.83 -0.17
C ASP A 44 -10.20 8.65 -0.08
N PHE A 45 -10.11 8.01 1.08
CA PHE A 45 -9.30 6.84 1.28
C PHE A 45 -9.65 5.73 0.28
N SER A 46 -8.63 5.05 -0.24
CA SER A 46 -8.78 3.97 -1.24
C SER A 46 -9.36 4.39 -2.61
N SER A 47 -9.70 5.66 -2.83
CA SER A 47 -10.40 6.13 -4.05
C SER A 47 -9.66 5.87 -5.38
N GLY A 48 -8.35 5.64 -5.35
CA GLY A 48 -7.54 5.19 -6.49
C GLY A 48 -7.70 3.70 -6.82
N THR A 49 -6.61 3.07 -7.26
CA THR A 49 -6.59 1.64 -7.67
C THR A 49 -7.08 0.69 -6.58
N SER A 50 -6.86 1.02 -5.30
CA SER A 50 -7.23 0.18 -4.17
C SER A 50 -8.74 -0.10 -4.05
N SER A 51 -9.61 0.78 -4.55
CA SER A 51 -11.07 0.54 -4.62
C SER A 51 -11.52 -0.22 -5.88
N ARG A 52 -10.65 -0.31 -6.89
CA ARG A 52 -10.94 -0.84 -8.25
C ARG A 52 -10.36 -2.24 -8.49
N SER A 53 -10.08 -2.99 -7.42
CA SER A 53 -9.66 -4.38 -7.53
C SER A 53 -10.85 -5.32 -7.73
N THR A 54 -10.55 -6.59 -8.04
CA THR A 54 -11.51 -7.70 -8.01
C THR A 54 -11.93 -8.10 -6.60
N LYS A 55 -11.36 -7.45 -5.55
CA LYS A 55 -11.63 -7.71 -4.14
C LYS A 55 -11.31 -9.15 -3.71
N LEU A 56 -10.28 -9.73 -4.33
CA LEU A 56 -9.76 -11.06 -4.01
C LEU A 56 -8.33 -10.94 -3.50
N ILE A 57 -8.06 -11.58 -2.37
CA ILE A 57 -6.70 -11.84 -1.90
C ILE A 57 -6.28 -13.18 -2.51
N HIS A 58 -5.30 -13.17 -3.40
CA HIS A 58 -4.86 -14.39 -4.08
C HIS A 58 -3.36 -14.34 -4.43
N GLY A 59 -2.69 -15.50 -4.37
CA GLY A 59 -1.26 -15.64 -4.72
C GLY A 59 -0.97 -15.74 -6.23
N GLY A 60 -1.87 -15.21 -7.08
CA GLY A 60 -1.62 -15.16 -8.52
C GLY A 60 -1.42 -16.50 -9.23
N VAL A 61 -2.24 -17.55 -8.99
CA VAL A 61 -2.07 -18.90 -9.59
C VAL A 61 -1.89 -18.91 -11.12
N ARG A 62 -2.46 -17.92 -11.83
CA ARG A 62 -2.30 -17.73 -13.27
C ARG A 62 -0.86 -17.37 -13.67
N TYR A 63 -0.14 -16.66 -12.82
CA TYR A 63 1.27 -16.32 -13.02
C TYR A 63 2.14 -17.55 -12.87
N LEU A 64 1.86 -18.42 -11.89
CA LEU A 64 2.56 -19.69 -11.72
C LEU A 64 2.40 -20.61 -12.95
N GLN A 65 1.18 -20.67 -13.49
CA GLN A 65 0.93 -21.42 -14.73
C GLN A 65 1.83 -20.92 -15.88
N LYS A 66 1.89 -19.60 -16.11
CA LYS A 66 2.75 -19.04 -17.17
C LYS A 66 4.24 -19.29 -16.91
N ALA A 67 4.69 -19.11 -15.67
CA ALA A 67 6.07 -19.34 -15.27
C ALA A 67 6.55 -20.76 -15.63
N ILE A 68 5.73 -21.77 -15.35
CA ILE A 68 6.08 -23.18 -15.58
C ILE A 68 5.91 -23.57 -17.05
N PHE A 69 4.74 -23.32 -17.64
CA PHE A 69 4.43 -23.83 -18.98
C PHE A 69 5.11 -23.04 -20.11
N ASN A 70 5.40 -21.76 -19.89
CA ASN A 70 6.05 -20.91 -20.90
C ASN A 70 7.51 -20.58 -20.55
N LEU A 71 8.06 -21.12 -19.46
CA LEU A 71 9.39 -20.79 -18.96
C LEU A 71 9.60 -19.27 -18.77
N ASP A 72 8.54 -18.58 -18.34
CA ASP A 72 8.54 -17.12 -18.17
C ASP A 72 9.14 -16.73 -16.81
N TYR A 73 10.36 -16.21 -16.84
CA TYR A 73 11.12 -15.85 -15.65
C TYR A 73 10.52 -14.67 -14.88
N ASP A 74 9.91 -13.71 -15.57
CA ASP A 74 9.31 -12.54 -14.90
C ASP A 74 8.06 -12.96 -14.12
N GLN A 75 7.27 -13.87 -14.68
CA GLN A 75 6.13 -14.47 -13.98
C GLN A 75 6.59 -15.33 -12.79
N TYR A 76 7.70 -16.06 -12.95
CA TYR A 76 8.29 -16.83 -11.84
C TYR A 76 8.68 -15.91 -10.67
N ARG A 77 9.33 -14.78 -10.97
CA ARG A 77 9.70 -13.79 -9.95
C ARG A 77 8.48 -13.24 -9.23
N MET A 78 7.43 -12.86 -9.95
CA MET A 78 6.20 -12.35 -9.35
C MET A 78 5.56 -13.34 -8.37
N VAL A 79 5.58 -14.65 -8.67
CA VAL A 79 5.05 -15.67 -7.75
C VAL A 79 5.96 -15.86 -6.55
N ARG A 80 7.28 -15.75 -6.71
CA ARG A 80 8.24 -15.91 -5.61
C ARG A 80 8.23 -14.75 -4.61
N GLU A 81 7.88 -13.55 -5.07
CA GLU A 81 7.86 -12.33 -4.26
C GLU A 81 6.48 -12.05 -3.62
N ALA A 82 5.44 -12.81 -3.99
CA ALA A 82 4.06 -12.70 -3.49
C ALA A 82 3.85 -13.47 -2.18
#